data_AF-A0AA39PUT6-F1
#
_entry.id   AF-A0AA39PUT6-F1
#
_cell.length_a   1.000
_cell.length_b   1.000
_cell.length_c   1.000
_cell.angle_alpha   90.00
_cell.angle_beta   90.00
_cell.angle_gamma   90.00
#
_symmetry.space_group_name_H-M   'P 1'
#
loop_
_entity.id
_entity.type
_entity.pdbx_description
1 polymer ?
#
loop_
_entity_poly.entity_id
_entity_poly.type
_entity_poly.pdbx_seq_one_letter_code
_entity_poly.pdbx_strand_id
1 'polypeptide(L)'
;LYCGITDVVLSLLCFAVVINSLILILAGVLPMMTHTVSLFDTYDLIRTAVSLSVATLFALALLFSSQSSSLITTVAGQAVLEGFLDICLSPVFRRLITHLLSLVPVLTVAIAISRSGVDPLHCISGWLFFPLFSPSSSFHFCG
;
A
#
# COMPACT_ATOMS: atom_id res chain seq x y z
N LEU A 1 -9.72 -31.31 1.07
CA LEU A 1 -10.19 -29.92 0.89
C LEU A 1 -10.53 -29.25 2.23
N TYR A 2 -11.41 -29.82 3.05
CA TYR A 2 -11.87 -29.19 4.30
C TYR A 2 -10.75 -28.97 5.34
N CYS A 3 -9.88 -29.96 5.55
CA CYS A 3 -8.73 -29.87 6.49
C CYS A 3 -7.76 -28.72 6.12
N GLY A 4 -7.38 -28.62 4.84
CA GLY A 4 -6.47 -27.55 4.39
C GLY A 4 -7.09 -26.16 4.41
N ILE A 5 -8.41 -26.03 4.15
CA ILE A 5 -9.11 -24.75 4.27
C ILE A 5 -9.15 -24.33 5.75
N THR A 6 -9.41 -25.25 6.68
CA THR A 6 -9.42 -24.94 8.11
C THR A 6 -8.04 -24.51 8.62
N ASP A 7 -6.95 -25.14 8.17
CA ASP A 7 -5.59 -24.74 8.54
C ASP A 7 -5.24 -23.33 8.03
N VAL A 8 -5.57 -23.02 6.78
CA VAL A 8 -5.30 -21.70 6.18
C VAL A 8 -6.16 -20.62 6.84
N VAL A 9 -7.44 -20.88 7.08
CA VAL A 9 -8.35 -19.94 7.75
C VAL A 9 -7.91 -19.70 9.19
N LEU A 10 -7.54 -20.75 9.93
CA LEU A 10 -7.05 -20.64 11.31
C LEU A 10 -5.73 -19.85 11.36
N SER A 11 -4.80 -20.12 10.43
CA SER A 11 -3.54 -19.39 10.33
C SER A 11 -3.75 -17.91 10.02
N LEU A 12 -4.60 -17.59 9.03
CA LEU A 12 -4.92 -16.21 8.67
C LEU A 12 -5.65 -15.49 9.82
N LEU A 13 -6.62 -16.12 10.47
CA LEU A 13 -7.37 -15.51 11.56
C LEU A 13 -6.47 -15.23 12.77
N CYS A 14 -5.72 -16.24 13.24
CA CYS A 14 -4.84 -16.09 14.40
C CYS A 14 -3.72 -15.07 14.14
N PHE A 15 -3.10 -15.10 12.96
CA PHE A 15 -2.03 -14.17 12.63
C PHE A 15 -2.55 -12.75 12.39
N ALA A 16 -3.62 -12.59 11.61
CA ALA A 16 -4.18 -11.27 11.30
C ALA A 16 -4.74 -10.59 12.55
N VAL A 17 -5.43 -11.30 13.44
CA VAL A 17 -5.97 -10.72 14.69
C VAL A 17 -4.84 -10.20 15.59
N VAL A 18 -3.73 -10.95 15.71
CA VAL A 18 -2.57 -10.53 16.52
C VAL A 18 -1.93 -9.26 15.94
N ILE A 19 -1.68 -9.23 14.63
CA ILE A 19 -1.07 -8.07 13.97
C ILE A 19 -1.99 -6.84 14.02
N ASN A 20 -3.29 -7.01 13.73
CA ASN A 20 -4.27 -5.93 13.79
C ASN A 20 -4.41 -5.36 15.21
N SER A 21 -4.39 -6.23 16.22
CA SER A 21 -4.43 -5.80 17.63
C SER A 21 -3.14 -5.07 18.04
N LEU A 22 -1.98 -5.54 17.58
CA LEU A 22 -0.70 -4.89 17.84
C LEU A 22 -0.63 -3.49 17.21
N ILE A 23 -1.11 -3.36 15.97
CA ILE A 23 -1.21 -2.06 15.29
C ILE A 23 -2.17 -1.13 16.05
N LEU A 24 -3.31 -1.63 16.54
CA LEU A 24 -4.27 -0.82 17.30
C LEU A 24 -3.68 -0.33 18.63
N ILE A 25 -2.93 -1.18 19.33
CA ILE A 25 -2.22 -0.81 20.58
C ILE A 25 -1.15 0.25 20.28
N LEU A 26 -0.37 0.07 19.21
CA LEU A 26 0.63 1.05 18.79
C LEU A 26 -0.04 2.39 18.42
N ALA A 27 -1.11 2.36 17.64
CA ALA A 27 -1.91 3.54 17.28
C ALA A 27 -2.47 4.27 18.52
N GLY A 28 -2.87 3.53 19.56
CA GLY A 28 -3.38 4.09 20.82
C GLY A 28 -2.30 4.73 21.71
N VAL A 29 -1.03 4.34 21.58
CA VAL A 29 0.08 4.89 22.39
C VAL A 29 0.69 6.16 21.77
N LEU A 30 0.57 6.33 20.45
CA LEU A 30 1.12 7.44 19.67
C LEU A 30 0.42 8.83 19.80
N PRO A 31 -0.86 9.00 20.23
CA PRO A 31 -1.60 10.24 20.00
C PRO A 31 -1.30 11.39 20.97
N MET A 32 -0.28 11.27 21.84
CA MET A 32 -0.02 12.29 22.86
C MET A 32 0.88 13.45 22.39
N MET A 33 1.48 13.43 21.18
CA MET A 33 2.48 14.45 20.81
C MET A 33 2.45 15.06 19.40
N THR A 34 1.79 14.50 18.36
CA THR A 34 1.84 15.11 17.01
C THR A 34 0.56 14.93 16.17
N HIS A 35 0.12 16.02 15.54
CA HIS A 35 -0.77 15.95 14.38
C HIS A 35 0.04 15.41 13.19
N THR A 36 -0.52 14.42 12.47
CA THR A 36 0.10 13.65 11.37
C THR A 36 1.31 12.80 11.80
N VAL A 37 1.04 11.57 12.25
CA VAL A 37 2.07 10.59 12.56
C VAL A 37 2.58 9.99 11.25
N SER A 38 3.78 10.39 10.81
CA SER A 38 4.44 9.72 9.69
C SER A 38 5.06 8.40 10.16
N LEU A 39 5.33 7.50 9.21
CA LEU A 39 6.01 6.23 9.49
C LEU A 39 7.40 6.46 10.12
N PHE A 40 8.08 7.54 9.70
CA PHE A 40 9.37 7.96 10.25
C PHE A 40 9.25 8.44 11.70
N ASP A 41 8.23 9.25 12.02
CA ASP A 41 7.99 9.68 13.40
C ASP A 41 7.67 8.50 14.32
N THR A 42 6.92 7.51 13.80
CA THR A 42 6.62 6.27 14.52
C THR A 42 7.90 5.50 14.84
N TYR A 43 8.84 5.40 13.89
CA TYR A 43 10.13 4.75 14.10
C TYR A 43 10.96 5.45 15.17
N ASP A 44 11.06 6.77 15.14
CA ASP A 44 11.83 7.56 16.11
C ASP A 44 11.20 7.55 17.50
N LEU A 45 9.86 7.52 17.60
CA LEU A 45 9.15 7.34 18.86
C LEU A 45 9.41 5.96 19.45
N ILE A 46 9.33 4.88 18.66
CA ILE A 46 9.63 3.53 19.14
C ILE A 46 11.10 3.42 19.58
N ARG A 47 12.02 4.03 18.84
CA ARG A 47 13.45 4.07 19.17
C ARG A 47 13.69 4.71 20.54
N THR A 48 12.99 5.81 20.82
CA THR A 48 13.18 6.60 22.05
C THR A 48 12.41 6.02 23.24
N ALA A 49 11.22 5.45 23.01
CA ALA A 49 10.35 4.93 24.07
C ALA A 49 10.71 3.50 24.53
N VAL A 50 11.20 2.65 23.62
CA VAL A 50 11.48 1.23 23.93
C VAL A 50 12.96 0.92 23.77
N SER A 51 13.45 0.89 22.52
CA SER A 51 14.87 0.68 22.19
C SER A 51 15.11 0.73 20.68
N LEU A 52 16.38 0.95 20.30
CA LEU A 52 16.81 0.89 18.89
C LEU A 52 16.57 -0.48 18.26
N SER A 53 16.72 -1.56 19.03
CA SER A 53 16.55 -2.94 18.52
C SER A 53 15.10 -3.24 18.11
N VAL A 54 14.12 -2.67 18.82
CA VAL A 54 12.70 -2.88 18.49
C VAL A 54 12.30 -2.06 17.27
N ALA A 55 12.82 -0.84 17.15
CA ALA A 55 12.60 0.01 15.98
C ALA A 55 13.13 -0.64 14.68
N THR A 56 14.34 -1.24 14.72
CA THR A 56 14.90 -1.93 13.55
C THR A 56 14.11 -3.20 13.18
N LEU A 57 13.64 -3.96 14.17
CA LEU A 57 12.76 -5.10 13.92
C LEU A 57 11.42 -4.69 13.29
N PHE A 58 10.85 -3.56 13.72
CA PHE A 58 9.65 -3.00 13.10
C PHE A 58 9.89 -2.63 11.62
N ALA A 59 10.98 -1.92 11.32
CA ALA A 59 11.34 -1.58 9.94
C ALA A 59 11.58 -2.83 9.08
N LEU A 60 12.26 -3.85 9.63
CA LEU A 60 12.51 -5.12 8.94
C LEU A 60 11.21 -5.90 8.69
N ALA A 61 10.28 -5.89 9.66
CA ALA A 61 8.98 -6.53 9.53
C ALA A 61 8.13 -5.88 8.43
N LEU A 62 8.13 -4.54 8.32
CA LEU A 62 7.46 -3.82 7.23
C LEU A 62 8.04 -4.16 5.85
N LEU A 63 9.36 -4.28 5.77
CA LEU A 63 10.06 -4.69 4.54
C LEU A 63 9.66 -6.11 4.14
N PHE A 64 9.71 -7.04 5.09
CA PHE A 64 9.39 -8.45 4.83
C PHE A 64 7.90 -8.66 4.50
N SER A 65 7.00 -7.92 5.17
CA SER A 65 5.56 -7.92 4.89
C SER A 65 5.27 -7.51 3.44
N SER A 66 5.98 -6.50 2.93
CA SER A 66 5.85 -6.05 1.53
C SER A 66 6.29 -7.12 0.53
N GLN A 67 7.39 -7.83 0.80
CA GLN A 67 7.90 -8.87 -0.10
C GLN A 67 7.00 -10.11 -0.13
N SER A 68 6.40 -10.47 1.00
CA SER A 68 5.48 -11.61 1.09
C SER A 68 4.22 -11.41 0.22
N SER A 69 3.60 -10.22 0.27
CA SER A 69 2.42 -9.89 -0.54
C SER A 69 2.70 -9.92 -2.06
N SER A 70 3.88 -9.46 -2.47
CA SER A 70 4.30 -9.51 -3.88
C SER A 70 4.39 -10.95 -4.40
N LEU A 71 4.88 -11.90 -3.58
CA LEU A 71 4.95 -13.31 -3.96
C LEU A 71 3.56 -13.93 -4.16
N ILE A 72 2.63 -13.70 -3.23
CA ILE A 72 1.26 -14.24 -3.31
C ILE A 72 0.54 -13.68 -4.54
N THR A 73 0.71 -12.39 -4.82
CA THR A 73 0.16 -11.73 -6.01
C THR A 73 0.63 -12.40 -7.30
N THR A 74 1.90 -12.82 -7.37
CA THR A 74 2.41 -13.52 -8.55
C THR A 74 1.81 -14.93 -8.70
N VAL A 75 1.67 -15.69 -7.62
CA VAL A 75 1.09 -17.04 -7.68
C VAL A 75 -0.39 -16.98 -8.04
N ALA A 76 -1.15 -16.08 -7.40
CA ALA A 76 -2.56 -15.84 -7.73
C ALA A 76 -2.73 -15.36 -9.19
N GLY A 77 -1.84 -14.48 -9.65
CA GLY A 77 -1.82 -14.02 -11.03
C GLY A 77 -1.56 -15.14 -12.04
N GLN A 78 -0.74 -16.15 -11.71
CA GLN A 78 -0.56 -17.32 -12.60
C GLN A 78 -1.84 -18.12 -12.68
N ALA A 79 -2.47 -18.41 -11.53
CA ALA A 79 -3.71 -19.14 -11.49
C ALA A 79 -4.82 -18.48 -12.32
N VAL A 80 -4.90 -17.14 -12.32
CA VAL A 80 -5.86 -16.40 -13.15
C VAL A 80 -5.45 -16.39 -14.63
N LEU A 81 -4.18 -16.15 -14.96
CA LEU A 81 -3.71 -16.12 -16.36
C LEU A 81 -3.86 -17.48 -17.06
N GLU A 82 -3.52 -18.55 -16.36
CA GLU A 82 -3.62 -19.93 -16.84
C GLU A 82 -5.09 -20.38 -16.90
N GLY A 83 -5.94 -19.90 -15.98
CA GLY A 83 -7.38 -20.19 -15.98
C GLY A 83 -8.18 -19.43 -17.05
N PHE A 84 -7.81 -18.20 -17.41
CA PHE A 84 -8.60 -17.36 -18.33
C PHE A 84 -7.99 -17.15 -19.70
N LEU A 85 -6.66 -17.12 -19.82
CA LEU A 85 -5.95 -16.66 -21.03
C LEU A 85 -4.99 -17.73 -21.62
N ASP A 86 -4.66 -18.79 -20.88
CA ASP A 86 -3.75 -19.89 -21.27
C ASP A 86 -2.38 -19.39 -21.80
N ILE A 87 -1.86 -18.30 -21.22
CA ILE A 87 -0.59 -17.68 -21.62
C ILE A 87 0.48 -17.92 -20.54
N CYS A 88 1.51 -18.68 -20.91
CA CYS A 88 2.68 -18.93 -20.08
C CYS A 88 3.67 -17.76 -20.14
N LEU A 89 3.50 -16.76 -19.28
CA LEU A 89 4.45 -15.66 -19.11
C LEU A 89 5.42 -15.93 -17.95
N SER A 90 6.69 -15.55 -18.14
CA SER A 90 7.71 -15.75 -17.10
C SER A 90 7.46 -14.87 -15.86
N PRO A 91 7.72 -15.39 -14.64
CA PRO A 91 7.40 -14.70 -13.39
C PRO A 91 8.19 -13.40 -13.19
N VAL A 92 9.40 -13.30 -13.74
CA VAL A 92 10.24 -12.10 -13.68
C VAL A 92 9.70 -10.98 -14.55
N PHE A 93 9.23 -11.31 -15.76
CA PHE A 93 8.61 -10.34 -16.66
C PHE A 93 7.33 -9.76 -16.07
N ARG A 94 6.49 -10.60 -15.47
CA ARG A 94 5.30 -10.11 -14.78
C ARG A 94 5.66 -9.17 -13.64
N ARG A 95 6.65 -9.51 -12.81
CA ARG A 95 7.08 -8.65 -11.69
C ARG A 95 7.60 -7.29 -12.19
N LEU A 96 8.37 -7.26 -13.28
CA LEU A 96 8.83 -6.02 -13.91
C LEU A 96 7.67 -5.18 -14.44
N ILE A 97 6.74 -5.78 -15.18
CA ILE A 97 5.60 -5.05 -15.78
C ILE A 97 4.72 -4.44 -14.69
N THR A 98 4.31 -5.21 -13.66
CA THR A 98 3.43 -4.68 -12.61
C THR A 98 4.12 -3.60 -11.77
N HIS A 99 5.43 -3.75 -11.50
CA HIS A 99 6.19 -2.71 -10.81
C HIS A 99 6.36 -1.45 -11.67
N LEU A 100 6.66 -1.60 -12.97
CA LEU A 100 6.79 -0.46 -13.88
C LEU A 100 5.48 0.30 -14.02
N LEU A 101 4.36 -0.40 -14.21
CA LEU A 101 3.03 0.22 -14.26
C LEU A 101 2.70 0.93 -12.95
N SER A 102 3.05 0.35 -11.80
CA SER A 102 2.82 0.98 -10.50
C SER A 102 3.77 2.15 -10.21
N LEU A 103 4.96 2.17 -10.80
CA LEU A 103 5.94 3.26 -10.65
C LEU A 103 5.55 4.53 -11.41
N VAL A 104 4.88 4.39 -12.57
CA VAL A 104 4.43 5.54 -13.38
C VAL A 104 3.56 6.55 -12.60
N PRO A 105 2.47 6.15 -11.91
CA PRO A 105 1.63 7.11 -11.18
C PRO A 105 2.36 7.71 -9.98
N VAL A 106 3.18 6.92 -9.27
CA VAL A 106 3.99 7.40 -8.14
C VAL A 106 4.98 8.45 -8.60
N LEU A 107 5.66 8.21 -9.71
CA LEU A 107 6.61 9.16 -10.28
C LEU A 107 5.92 10.44 -10.77
N THR A 108 4.73 10.31 -11.34
CA THR A 108 3.93 11.46 -11.79
C THR A 108 3.55 12.37 -10.61
N VAL A 109 3.07 11.78 -9.51
CA VAL A 109 2.74 12.54 -8.29
C VAL A 109 3.99 13.15 -7.65
N ALA A 110 5.10 12.41 -7.58
CA ALA A 110 6.36 12.93 -7.04
C ALA A 110 6.88 14.13 -7.83
N ILE A 111 6.81 14.08 -9.16
CA ILE A 111 7.20 15.21 -10.03
C ILE A 111 6.21 16.37 -9.88
N ALA A 112 4.90 16.11 -9.78
CA ALA A 112 3.87 17.13 -9.63
C ALA A 112 4.01 17.94 -8.32
N ILE A 113 4.43 17.28 -7.24
CA ILE A 113 4.67 17.91 -5.93
C ILE A 113 6.02 18.64 -5.89
N SER A 114 7.01 18.20 -6.69
CA SER A 114 8.38 18.73 -6.69
C SER A 114 8.58 20.07 -7.43
N ARG A 115 7.52 20.82 -7.79
CA ARG A 115 7.68 22.11 -8.48
C ARG A 115 6.83 23.23 -7.90
N SER A 116 7.53 24.21 -7.33
CA SER A 116 7.06 25.58 -7.07
C SER A 116 6.80 26.36 -8.36
N GLY A 117 5.70 26.04 -9.06
CA GLY A 117 5.22 26.82 -10.22
C GLY A 117 4.29 26.03 -11.14
N VAL A 118 3.16 25.54 -10.62
CA VAL A 118 2.18 24.74 -11.38
C VAL A 118 0.76 25.23 -11.11
N ASP A 119 0.60 26.55 -11.07
CA ASP A 119 -0.66 27.22 -10.78
C ASP A 119 -1.73 27.06 -11.90
N PRO A 120 -1.39 26.92 -13.21
CA PRO A 120 -2.42 26.66 -14.24
C PRO A 120 -2.57 25.19 -14.67
N LEU A 121 -1.58 24.30 -14.45
CA LEU A 121 -1.62 22.94 -15.00
C LEU A 121 -2.31 21.90 -14.08
N HIS A 122 -2.41 22.17 -12.77
CA HIS A 122 -3.17 21.31 -11.85
C HIS A 122 -4.68 21.36 -12.08
N CYS A 123 -5.21 22.48 -12.62
CA CYS A 123 -6.64 22.56 -12.95
C CYS A 123 -7.01 21.65 -14.14
N ILE A 124 -6.12 21.47 -15.11
CA ILE A 124 -6.43 20.72 -16.34
C ILE A 124 -6.35 19.20 -16.12
N SER A 125 -5.42 18.73 -15.28
CA SER A 125 -5.31 17.29 -14.96
C SER A 125 -6.50 16.79 -14.14
N GLY A 126 -7.05 17.62 -13.26
CA GLY A 126 -8.30 17.36 -12.55
C GLY A 126 -9.48 17.15 -13.51
N TRP A 127 -9.60 17.97 -14.56
CA TRP A 127 -10.69 17.88 -15.54
C TRP A 127 -10.56 16.72 -16.55
N LEU A 128 -9.35 16.32 -16.93
CA LEU A 128 -9.14 15.24 -17.91
C LEU A 128 -9.33 13.84 -17.30
N PHE A 129 -9.10 13.69 -15.99
CA PHE A 129 -9.20 12.40 -15.29
C PHE A 129 -10.59 12.16 -14.65
N PHE A 130 -11.40 13.20 -14.45
CA PHE A 130 -12.68 13.11 -13.74
C PHE A 130 -13.87 12.47 -14.50
N PRO A 131 -13.97 12.46 -15.85
CA PRO A 131 -15.21 11.98 -16.48
C PRO A 131 -15.34 10.45 -16.52
N LEU A 132 -14.34 9.69 -16.04
CA LEU A 132 -14.38 8.22 -16.06
C LEU A 132 -14.87 7.57 -14.76
N PHE A 133 -15.10 8.34 -13.67
CA PHE A 133 -15.42 7.76 -12.36
C PHE A 133 -16.60 8.36 -11.58
N SER A 134 -17.45 9.20 -12.17
CA SER A 134 -18.77 9.48 -11.56
C SER A 134 -19.80 9.99 -12.57
N PRO A 135 -20.96 9.31 -12.72
CA PRO A 135 -22.16 9.95 -13.22
C PRO A 135 -22.80 10.75 -12.06
N SER A 136 -23.21 11.99 -12.32
CA SER A 136 -23.83 12.93 -11.36
C SER A 136 -22.91 13.41 -10.22
N SER A 137 -22.87 14.67 -9.80
CA SER A 137 -23.58 15.89 -10.17
C SER A 137 -22.92 17.07 -9.43
N SER A 138 -22.85 18.23 -10.10
CA SER A 138 -22.73 19.60 -9.56
C SER A 138 -21.47 19.92 -8.74
N PHE A 139 -20.38 20.43 -9.32
CA PHE A 139 -20.23 21.82 -9.82
C PHE A 139 -20.92 22.88 -8.96
N HIS A 140 -20.27 23.28 -7.86
CA HIS A 140 -20.49 24.59 -7.27
C HIS A 140 -19.25 25.08 -6.49
N PHE A 141 -18.35 25.78 -7.19
CA PHE A 141 -17.44 26.73 -6.58
C PHE A 141 -17.03 27.76 -7.64
N CYS A 142 -17.47 29.02 -7.49
CA CYS A 142 -16.57 30.18 -7.42
C CYS A 142 -17.40 31.46 -7.19
N GLY A 143 -17.09 32.13 -6.09
CA GLY A 143 -17.40 33.52 -5.77
C GLY A 143 -16.35 33.96 -4.77
#